data_AF-A0A1Z4QNS4-F1
#
_entry.id   AF-A0A1Z4QNS4-F1
#
_cell.length_a   1.000
_cell.length_b   1.000
_cell.length_c   1.000
_cell.angle_alpha   90.00
_cell.angle_beta   90.00
_cell.angle_gamma   90.00
#
_symmetry.space_group_name_H-M   'P 1'
#
loop_
_entity.id
_entity.type
_entity.pdbx_description
1 polymer ?
#
loop_
_entity_poly.entity_id
_entity_poly.type
_entity_poly.pdbx_seq_one_letter_code
_entity_poly.pdbx_strand_id
1 'polypeptide(L)'
;MLQLPQEEPRALREAREEGRVEGALSFVLRLLNRRLGAIPDELLSQIQVLPLEQIEALAEALLDFATVADLERWFQQNFEVGV
;
A
#
# COMPACT_ATOMS: atom_id res chain seq x y z
N MET A 1 -2.31 15.13 -41.59
CA MET A 1 -2.20 14.16 -40.48
C MET A 1 -2.34 14.94 -39.19
N LEU A 2 -3.40 14.72 -38.41
CA LEU A 2 -3.47 15.28 -37.06
C LEU A 2 -2.53 14.45 -36.19
N GLN A 3 -1.47 15.07 -35.68
CA GLN A 3 -0.74 14.53 -34.54
C GLN A 3 -1.70 14.59 -33.35
N LEU A 4 -2.20 13.44 -32.92
CA LEU A 4 -2.82 13.32 -31.60
C LEU A 4 -1.79 13.80 -30.57
N PRO A 5 -2.21 14.53 -29.51
CA PRO A 5 -1.30 14.87 -28.43
C PRO A 5 -0.67 13.58 -27.91
N GLN A 6 0.66 13.50 -28.00
CA GLN A 6 1.44 12.36 -27.53
C GLN A 6 1.45 12.26 -25.99
N GLU A 7 0.94 13.29 -25.32
CA GLU A 7 0.87 13.39 -23.87
C GLU A 7 -0.53 13.00 -23.38
N GLU A 8 -0.54 12.06 -22.45
CA GLU A 8 -1.74 11.65 -21.74
C GLU A 8 -2.31 12.83 -20.92
N PRO A 9 -3.62 13.09 -20.95
CA PRO A 9 -4.21 14.13 -20.12
C PRO A 9 -3.90 13.89 -18.65
N ARG A 10 -3.55 14.97 -17.91
CA ARG A 10 -3.20 14.88 -16.48
C ARG A 10 -4.24 14.10 -15.66
N ALA A 11 -5.52 14.37 -15.91
CA ALA A 11 -6.62 13.67 -15.25
C ALA A 11 -6.63 12.15 -15.48
N LEU A 12 -6.22 11.67 -16.67
CA LEU A 12 -6.15 10.23 -16.94
C LEU A 12 -4.95 9.60 -16.24
N ARG A 13 -3.82 10.32 -16.19
CA ARG A 13 -2.62 9.90 -15.45
C ARG A 13 -2.91 9.79 -13.95
N GLU A 14 -3.55 10.81 -13.37
CA GLU A 14 -3.97 10.84 -11.95
C GLU A 14 -4.94 9.69 -11.65
N ALA A 15 -5.97 9.51 -12.46
CA ALA A 15 -6.92 8.40 -12.29
C ALA A 15 -6.25 7.02 -12.37
N ARG A 16 -5.24 6.85 -13.24
CA ARG A 16 -4.45 5.61 -13.31
C ARG A 16 -3.56 5.40 -12.09
N GLU A 17 -3.03 6.46 -11.52
CA GLU A 17 -2.19 6.40 -10.32
C GLU A 17 -3.02 6.10 -9.08
N GLU A 18 -4.15 6.78 -8.90
CA GLU A 18 -5.14 6.50 -7.85
C GLU A 18 -5.64 5.05 -7.94
N GLY A 19 -6.04 4.59 -9.13
CA GLY A 19 -6.49 3.21 -9.32
C GLY A 19 -5.42 2.17 -9.01
N ARG A 20 -4.13 2.48 -9.20
CA ARG A 20 -3.02 1.61 -8.78
C ARG A 20 -2.90 1.56 -7.25
N VAL A 21 -2.96 2.71 -6.59
CA VAL A 21 -2.90 2.79 -5.12
C VAL A 21 -4.07 2.05 -4.48
N GLU A 22 -5.30 2.33 -4.90
CA GLU A 22 -6.50 1.69 -4.36
C GLU A 22 -6.49 0.17 -4.57
N GLY A 23 -6.07 -0.27 -5.76
CA GLY A 23 -5.95 -1.69 -6.10
C GLY A 23 -4.92 -2.42 -5.24
N ALA A 24 -3.73 -1.83 -5.09
CA ALA A 24 -2.67 -2.38 -4.25
C ALA A 24 -3.09 -2.43 -2.78
N LEU A 25 -3.67 -1.35 -2.26
CA LEU A 25 -4.15 -1.26 -0.89
C LEU A 25 -5.23 -2.31 -0.60
N SER A 26 -6.24 -2.43 -1.46
CA SER A 26 -7.31 -3.43 -1.35
C SER A 26 -6.77 -4.87 -1.36
N PHE A 27 -5.73 -5.12 -2.16
CA PHE A 27 -5.09 -6.44 -2.19
C PHE A 27 -4.33 -6.74 -0.90
N VAL A 28 -3.48 -5.81 -0.45
CA VAL A 28 -2.69 -5.95 0.78
C VAL A 28 -3.58 -6.15 2.01
N LEU A 29 -4.63 -5.33 2.18
CA LEU A 29 -5.54 -5.44 3.32
C LEU A 29 -6.23 -6.82 3.38
N ARG A 30 -6.68 -7.35 2.24
CA ARG A 30 -7.28 -8.69 2.18
C ARG A 30 -6.28 -9.79 2.53
N LEU A 31 -5.03 -9.67 2.06
CA LEU A 31 -3.99 -10.65 2.37
C LEU A 31 -3.58 -10.62 3.83
N LEU A 32 -3.41 -9.43 4.42
CA LEU A 32 -3.11 -9.27 5.83
C LEU A 32 -4.24 -9.85 6.70
N ASN A 33 -5.50 -9.55 6.39
CA ASN A 33 -6.63 -10.12 7.12
C ASN A 33 -6.70 -11.66 6.99
N ARG A 34 -6.38 -12.21 5.80
CA ARG A 34 -6.33 -13.66 5.59
C ARG A 34 -5.20 -14.33 6.37
N ARG A 35 -4.06 -13.66 6.53
CA ARG A 35 -2.85 -14.23 7.16
C ARG A 35 -2.81 -14.04 8.66
N LEU A 36 -3.17 -12.85 9.13
CA LEU A 36 -3.04 -12.44 10.53
C LEU A 36 -4.38 -12.45 11.28
N GLY A 37 -5.50 -12.59 10.56
CA GLY A 37 -6.83 -12.48 11.14
C GLY A 37 -7.16 -11.02 11.46
N ALA A 38 -7.70 -10.78 12.65
CA ALA A 38 -8.10 -9.45 13.08
C ALA A 38 -6.90 -8.52 13.26
N ILE A 39 -6.87 -7.43 12.49
CA ILE A 39 -5.84 -6.40 12.55
C ILE A 39 -6.41 -5.20 13.34
N PRO A 40 -5.65 -4.63 14.28
CA PRO A 40 -6.04 -3.40 14.98
C PRO A 40 -6.35 -2.23 14.04
N ASP A 41 -7.39 -1.47 14.33
CA ASP A 41 -7.82 -0.30 13.53
C ASP A 41 -6.72 0.76 13.38
N GLU A 42 -5.85 0.89 14.37
CA GLU A 42 -4.66 1.76 14.36
C GLU A 42 -3.73 1.40 13.19
N LEU A 43 -3.45 0.11 13.00
CA LEU A 43 -2.58 -0.37 11.92
C LEU A 43 -3.29 -0.26 10.57
N LEU A 44 -4.60 -0.54 10.51
CA LEU A 44 -5.38 -0.34 9.28
C LEU A 44 -5.35 1.11 8.82
N SER A 45 -5.44 2.06 9.75
CA SER A 45 -5.36 3.49 9.45
C SER A 45 -3.98 3.89 8.92
N GLN A 46 -2.91 3.33 9.48
CA GLN A 46 -1.55 3.56 8.99
C GLN A 46 -1.33 2.97 7.59
N ILE A 47 -1.85 1.77 7.32
CA ILE A 47 -1.73 1.11 6.00
C ILE A 47 -2.44 1.94 4.91
N GLN A 48 -3.60 2.53 5.21
CA GLN A 48 -4.40 3.29 4.24
C GLN A 48 -3.75 4.58 3.76
N VAL A 49 -2.77 5.11 4.49
CA VAL A 49 -2.05 6.35 4.13
C VAL A 49 -0.65 6.08 3.57
N LEU A 50 -0.29 4.81 3.36
CA LEU A 50 1.00 4.44 2.79
C LEU A 50 1.10 4.90 1.31
N PRO A 51 2.25 5.43 0.88
CA PRO A 51 2.50 5.64 -0.53
C PRO A 51 2.61 4.29 -1.27
N LEU A 52 2.34 4.29 -2.58
CA LEU A 52 2.30 3.07 -3.40
C LEU A 52 3.53 2.17 -3.19
N GLU A 53 4.72 2.75 -3.21
CA GLU A 53 6.00 2.04 -3.04
C GLU A 53 6.06 1.28 -1.71
N GLN A 54 5.52 1.86 -0.63
CA GLN A 54 5.48 1.21 0.68
C GLN A 54 4.36 0.16 0.77
N ILE A 55 3.27 0.32 0.02
CA ILE A 55 2.23 -0.72 -0.11
C ILE A 55 2.82 -1.93 -0.83
N GLU A 56 3.60 -1.72 -1.89
CA GLU A 56 4.29 -2.79 -2.63
C GLU A 56 5.36 -3.47 -1.76
N ALA A 57 6.16 -2.72 -1.01
CA ALA A 57 7.11 -3.28 -0.05
C ALA A 57 6.42 -4.09 1.06
N LEU A 58 5.27 -3.61 1.55
CA LEU A 58 4.42 -4.36 2.49
C LEU A 58 3.87 -5.64 1.85
N ALA A 59 3.53 -5.61 0.56
CA ALA A 59 3.06 -6.77 -0.20
C ALA A 59 4.09 -7.90 -0.29
N GLU A 60 5.38 -7.56 -0.34
CA GLU A 60 6.48 -8.52 -0.30
C GLU A 60 6.72 -9.03 1.13
N ALA A 61 6.86 -8.12 2.10
CA ALA A 61 7.13 -8.48 3.49
C ALA A 61 6.01 -9.30 4.14
N LEU A 62 4.74 -9.08 3.75
CA LEU A 62 3.62 -9.83 4.31
C LEU A 62 3.72 -11.34 4.08
N LEU A 63 4.52 -11.79 3.10
CA LEU A 63 4.78 -13.20 2.82
C LEU A 63 5.60 -13.89 3.92
N ASP A 64 6.21 -13.13 4.83
CA ASP A 64 6.99 -13.63 5.97
C ASP A 64 6.30 -13.42 7.35
N PHE A 65 5.25 -12.59 7.44
CA PHE A 65 4.49 -12.38 8.68
C PHE A 65 3.74 -13.62 9.21
N ALA A 66 4.01 -14.00 10.45
CA ALA A 66 3.26 -15.01 11.17
C ALA A 66 2.20 -14.40 12.10
N THR A 67 2.41 -13.17 12.56
CA THR A 67 1.62 -12.51 13.61
C THR A 67 1.47 -11.02 13.35
N VAL A 68 0.50 -10.39 14.03
CA VAL A 68 0.35 -8.92 14.02
C VAL A 68 1.62 -8.22 14.52
N ALA A 69 2.37 -8.83 15.44
CA ALA A 69 3.64 -8.28 15.91
C ALA A 69 4.71 -8.17 14.80
N ASP A 70 4.64 -8.99 13.75
CA ASP A 70 5.56 -8.88 12.61
C ASP A 70 5.22 -7.66 11.74
N LEU A 71 3.92 -7.36 11.59
CA LEU A 71 3.43 -6.15 10.93
C LEU A 71 3.83 -4.89 11.72
N GLU A 72 3.69 -4.91 13.05
CA GLU A 72 4.13 -3.80 13.91
C GLU A 72 5.64 -3.54 13.79
N ARG A 73 6.45 -4.61 13.80
CA ARG A 73 7.91 -4.49 13.60
C ARG A 73 8.25 -3.95 12.22
N TRP A 74 7.53 -4.37 11.18
CA TRP A 74 7.72 -3.84 9.84
C TRP A 74 7.45 -2.33 9.81
N PHE A 75 6.38 -1.86 10.45
CA PHE A 75 6.11 -0.42 10.59
C PHE A 75 7.22 0.31 11.33
N GLN A 76 7.70 -0.23 12.45
CA GLN A 76 8.80 0.36 13.22
C GLN A 76 10.09 0.49 12.39
N GLN A 77 10.41 -0.52 11.57
CA GLN A 77 11.61 -0.51 10.73
C GLN A 77 11.52 0.44 9.53
N ASN A 78 10.33 0.60 8.96
CA ASN A 78 10.13 1.38 7.73
C ASN A 78 9.74 2.84 7.99
N PHE A 79 9.25 3.15 9.20
CA PHE A 79 8.73 4.47 9.56
C PHE A 79 9.27 4.98 10.90
N GLU A 80 10.49 4.57 11.26
CA GLU A 80 11.16 4.99 12.49
C GLU A 80 11.20 6.53 12.57
N VAL A 81 10.31 7.10 13.39
CA VAL A 81 10.33 8.52 13.77
C VAL A 81 11.47 8.65 14.77
N GLY A 82 12.50 9.41 14.39
CA GLY A 82 13.58 9.79 15.30
C GLY A 82 13.02 10.31 16.62
N VAL A 83 13.56 9.76 17.72
CA VAL A 83 13.39 10.27 19.09
C VAL A 83 13.90 11.71 19.18
#